data_AF-G0XF54-F1
#
_entry.id   AF-G0XF54-F1
#
_cell.length_a   1.000
_cell.length_b   1.000
_cell.length_c   1.000
_cell.angle_alpha   90.00
_cell.angle_beta   90.00
_cell.angle_gamma   90.00
#
_symmetry.space_group_name_H-M   'P 1'
#
loop_
_entity.id
_entity.type
_entity.pdbx_description
1 polymer ?
#
loop_
_entity_poly.entity_id
_entity_poly.type
_entity_poly.pdbx_seq_one_letter_code
_entity_poly.pdbx_strand_id
1 'polypeptide(L)'
;MTGERTGRLRRRPRTPEITTPPAGTVLPAHVRTGAPDIPVTTATPALPPGWERVDAPVGGAHTAMPVPANGGPAADGAQPPQGSPTPVDESRRGGTGGGAPGGVGTGGAAGKSVRAGGRAKPAPEHPAIPIQINALQAMCRQVFGFRLAMIALATPTALINANEGLPTRLVGAAVVVTFMSSYVLFRDWERFGPLLLRHPTLLAADTLFGALLLISAGPGSTLAYVSVCTPLLAGLVYGWRGAAVFASLQALLLLLIQAAMQDPQPGIAESSLLPGLCVIAGAVGSSLRNLMLRFGAATQALTTVQARLAVTEAVGAERARLAREMHDSVAKTLHGVALAADGLAGSAGAAHMDVALVKQQADLVARSARRAAAESRELLADLRRESDPGQGTDVLVELAARTRDFSARTGLPAVYRPTGDHSVPPVPPAVARQLLTIASEAMENAHRHAGPTRVDVRAGVHGDLLRISVYDDGCGLPPGTTLEQLRRAGHFGLVGMVERAASVGARIRIGRGGHPKGTEVRLELPLAALTAPHG
;
A
#
# COMPACT_ATOMS: atom_id res chain seq x y z
N MET A 1 58.34 -0.36 -4.93
CA MET A 1 57.30 0.46 -5.60
C MET A 1 56.17 -0.45 -6.04
N THR A 2 55.11 -0.56 -5.24
CA THR A 2 53.95 -1.42 -5.51
C THR A 2 52.70 -0.65 -5.11
N GLY A 3 51.91 -0.25 -6.10
CA GLY A 3 50.73 0.58 -5.95
C GLY A 3 49.52 -0.19 -5.42
N GLU A 4 48.86 0.41 -4.43
CA GLU A 4 47.63 -0.05 -3.80
C GLU A 4 46.43 0.00 -4.76
N ARG A 5 45.73 -1.13 -4.92
CA ARG A 5 44.37 -1.18 -5.47
C ARG A 5 43.36 -1.19 -4.33
N THR A 6 42.85 -0.01 -3.97
CA THR A 6 41.70 0.14 -3.08
C THR A 6 40.40 -0.05 -3.88
N GLY A 7 39.84 -1.26 -3.83
CA GLY A 7 38.50 -1.55 -4.36
C GLY A 7 37.42 -0.90 -3.48
N ARG A 8 36.99 0.32 -3.81
CA ARG A 8 35.78 0.92 -3.23
C ARG A 8 34.55 0.12 -3.68
N LEU A 9 33.98 -0.66 -2.76
CA LEU A 9 32.64 -1.25 -2.89
C LEU A 9 31.61 -0.11 -3.02
N ARG A 10 31.20 0.18 -4.26
CA ARG A 10 30.09 1.11 -4.55
C ARG A 10 28.78 0.41 -4.18
N ARG A 11 28.10 0.90 -3.14
CA ARG A 11 26.73 0.52 -2.79
C ARG A 11 25.86 0.69 -4.05
N ARG A 12 25.09 -0.33 -4.47
CA ARG A 12 24.13 -0.16 -5.57
C ARG A 12 23.24 1.05 -5.26
N PRO A 13 23.05 2.01 -6.19
CA PRO A 13 22.12 3.09 -5.97
C PRO A 13 20.73 2.50 -5.68
N ARG A 14 20.08 2.97 -4.61
CA ARG A 14 18.69 2.60 -4.33
C ARG A 14 17.85 2.99 -5.55
N THR A 15 17.04 2.06 -6.04
CA THR A 15 16.08 2.34 -7.11
C THR A 15 15.15 3.46 -6.64
N PRO A 16 14.88 4.50 -7.46
CA PRO A 16 13.89 5.51 -7.11
C PRO A 16 12.52 4.81 -7.03
N GLU A 17 11.99 4.69 -5.82
CA GLU A 17 10.67 4.14 -5.54
C GLU A 17 9.93 5.12 -4.65
N ILE A 18 8.84 5.69 -5.16
CA ILE A 18 7.92 6.52 -4.40
C ILE A 18 6.86 5.57 -3.87
N THR A 19 6.83 5.39 -2.56
CA THR A 19 5.83 4.56 -1.88
C THR A 19 5.07 5.44 -0.91
N THR A 20 3.74 5.37 -0.92
CA THR A 20 3.00 5.89 0.22
C THR A 20 3.35 5.06 1.46
N PRO A 21 3.71 5.70 2.58
CA PRO A 21 4.02 4.96 3.80
C PRO A 21 2.83 4.10 4.24
N PRO A 22 3.05 3.06 5.06
CA PRO A 22 1.95 2.26 5.58
C PRO A 22 0.89 3.17 6.19
N ALA A 23 -0.39 2.82 5.98
CA ALA A 23 -1.50 3.57 6.53
C ALA A 23 -1.21 3.80 8.03
N GLY A 24 -1.19 5.08 8.44
CA GLY A 24 -0.66 5.51 9.73
C GLY A 24 0.35 6.66 9.66
N THR A 25 0.86 7.03 8.48
CA THR A 25 1.62 8.29 8.35
C THR A 25 0.69 9.38 7.83
N VAL A 26 0.29 10.26 8.75
CA VAL A 26 -0.49 11.45 8.46
C VAL A 26 0.29 12.32 7.46
N LEU A 27 -0.25 12.51 6.26
CA LEU A 27 0.21 13.60 5.38
C LEU A 27 -0.11 14.95 6.07
N PRO A 28 0.79 15.94 6.00
CA PRO A 28 0.64 17.20 6.71
C PRO A 28 -0.70 17.89 6.45
N ALA A 29 -1.19 18.62 7.47
CA ALA A 29 -2.57 19.05 7.67
C ALA A 29 -3.23 19.97 6.62
N HIS A 30 -2.54 20.35 5.54
CA HIS A 30 -3.09 21.27 4.52
C HIS A 30 -4.12 20.62 3.58
N VAL A 31 -4.51 19.37 3.81
CA VAL A 31 -5.54 18.66 3.02
C VAL A 31 -6.93 18.76 3.67
N ARG A 32 -7.07 19.43 4.81
CA ARG A 32 -8.39 19.71 5.42
C ARG A 32 -8.75 21.18 5.26
N THR A 33 -9.34 21.52 4.13
CA THR A 33 -10.45 22.48 3.90
C THR A 33 -10.31 23.19 2.55
N GLY A 34 -11.37 23.11 1.74
CA GLY A 34 -11.62 24.10 0.70
C GLY A 34 -12.41 25.25 1.32
N ALA A 35 -11.73 26.34 1.68
CA ALA A 35 -12.29 27.66 2.00
C ALA A 35 -11.16 28.71 1.98
N PRO A 36 -11.43 29.98 1.63
CA PRO A 36 -10.42 30.93 1.18
C PRO A 36 -9.58 31.54 2.33
N ASP A 37 -8.38 31.98 1.95
CA ASP A 37 -7.35 32.58 2.80
C ASP A 37 -7.87 33.71 3.73
N ILE A 38 -7.60 33.58 5.03
CA ILE A 38 -7.59 34.69 5.99
C ILE A 38 -6.24 34.60 6.75
N PRO A 39 -5.47 35.70 6.87
CA PRO A 39 -4.12 35.65 7.41
C PRO A 39 -4.16 35.46 8.94
N VAL A 40 -3.59 34.37 9.43
CA VAL A 40 -3.30 34.19 10.85
C VAL A 40 -1.91 34.76 11.13
N THR A 41 -1.90 35.80 11.95
CA THR A 41 -0.70 36.46 12.48
C THR A 41 0.14 35.49 13.31
N THR A 42 1.45 35.56 13.10
CA THR A 42 2.50 34.79 13.75
C THR A 42 2.55 35.01 15.26
N ALA A 43 2.37 33.94 16.04
CA ALA A 43 2.87 33.84 17.41
C ALA A 43 4.05 32.86 17.44
N THR A 44 5.25 33.41 17.64
CA THR A 44 6.49 32.62 17.80
C THR A 44 6.58 32.14 19.26
N PRO A 45 6.87 30.86 19.55
CA PRO A 45 7.10 30.44 20.93
C PRO A 45 8.48 30.91 21.43
N ALA A 46 8.50 31.48 22.62
CA ALA A 46 9.70 31.92 23.32
C ALA A 46 10.61 30.73 23.69
N LEU A 47 11.93 30.92 23.52
CA LEU A 47 12.95 29.98 24.00
C LEU A 47 13.02 30.03 25.54
N PRO A 48 13.29 28.89 26.22
CA PRO A 48 13.50 28.87 27.66
C PRO A 48 14.75 29.66 28.07
N PRO A 49 14.80 30.20 29.31
CA PRO A 49 15.90 31.06 29.76
C PRO A 49 17.25 30.33 29.70
N GLY A 50 18.24 30.95 29.03
CA GLY A 50 19.61 30.45 28.89
C GLY A 50 20.04 30.01 27.49
N TRP A 51 19.19 30.19 26.46
CA TRP A 51 19.50 29.81 25.08
C TRP A 51 19.57 31.04 24.17
N GLU A 52 20.79 31.41 23.73
CA GLU A 52 21.00 32.41 22.69
C GLU A 52 21.19 31.76 21.31
N ARG A 53 20.66 32.42 20.27
CA ARG A 53 20.80 32.01 18.87
C ARG A 53 22.15 32.51 18.34
N VAL A 54 22.97 31.59 17.82
CA VAL A 54 24.22 31.94 17.14
C VAL A 54 23.90 32.36 15.71
N ASP A 55 23.88 33.67 15.46
CA ASP A 55 23.87 34.24 14.11
C ASP A 55 25.32 34.44 13.61
N ALA A 56 25.57 34.06 12.36
CA ALA A 56 26.82 34.34 11.64
C ALA A 56 26.49 34.56 10.14
N PRO A 57 27.29 35.30 9.37
CA PRO A 57 27.02 36.71 9.12
C PRO A 57 26.78 37.05 7.64
N VAL A 58 26.33 38.30 7.49
CA VAL A 58 26.09 39.12 6.30
C VAL A 58 27.25 39.11 5.29
N GLY A 59 26.89 39.15 3.99
CA GLY A 59 27.78 39.64 2.95
C GLY A 59 27.08 39.84 1.59
N GLY A 60 26.94 41.09 1.16
CA GLY A 60 27.03 41.44 -0.27
C GLY A 60 25.81 42.04 -0.96
N ALA A 61 25.72 43.37 -0.88
CA ALA A 61 25.13 44.35 -1.81
C ALA A 61 24.68 43.89 -3.22
N HIS A 62 23.53 44.41 -3.69
CA HIS A 62 23.49 45.49 -4.69
C HIS A 62 22.08 46.07 -4.90
N THR A 63 22.10 47.38 -5.08
CA THR A 63 21.02 48.37 -5.19
C THR A 63 20.41 48.42 -6.60
N ALA A 64 19.13 48.85 -6.68
CA ALA A 64 18.53 49.79 -7.65
C ALA A 64 17.22 49.33 -8.35
N MET A 65 16.19 50.16 -8.16
CA MET A 65 14.87 50.28 -8.84
C MET A 65 15.01 50.86 -10.28
N PRO A 66 13.94 51.25 -11.03
CA PRO A 66 12.64 50.62 -11.37
C PRO A 66 12.31 50.62 -12.91
N VAL A 67 11.24 49.88 -13.28
CA VAL A 67 10.20 49.97 -14.37
C VAL A 67 10.24 51.28 -15.24
N PRO A 68 9.97 51.31 -16.59
CA PRO A 68 8.66 50.95 -17.17
C PRO A 68 8.49 50.49 -18.64
N ALA A 69 7.29 49.90 -18.86
CA ALA A 69 6.33 49.97 -19.98
C ALA A 69 6.80 50.08 -21.46
N ASN A 70 6.26 49.21 -22.33
CA ASN A 70 5.26 49.60 -23.34
C ASN A 70 4.88 48.44 -24.29
N GLY A 71 3.61 48.46 -24.74
CA GLY A 71 3.26 48.14 -26.13
C GLY A 71 2.52 46.82 -26.41
N GLY A 72 1.18 46.83 -26.32
CA GLY A 72 0.36 46.22 -27.39
C GLY A 72 0.17 47.24 -28.53
N PRO A 73 -0.79 47.08 -29.46
CA PRO A 73 -1.62 45.92 -29.84
C PRO A 73 -1.61 45.69 -31.38
N ALA A 74 -2.41 44.74 -31.91
CA ALA A 74 -3.38 44.98 -33.01
C ALA A 74 -3.79 43.71 -33.81
N ALA A 75 -5.11 43.60 -33.94
CA ALA A 75 -5.91 43.40 -35.16
C ALA A 75 -6.22 42.00 -35.71
N ASP A 76 -7.50 41.66 -35.56
CA ASP A 76 -8.51 41.41 -36.62
C ASP A 76 -8.42 40.19 -37.55
N GLY A 77 -9.57 39.50 -37.62
CA GLY A 77 -10.25 39.37 -38.91
C GLY A 77 -10.87 38.02 -39.26
N ALA A 78 -12.21 38.00 -39.23
CA ALA A 78 -13.10 37.43 -40.25
C ALA A 78 -13.56 35.96 -40.18
N GLN A 79 -14.89 35.85 -40.36
CA GLN A 79 -15.78 34.70 -40.59
C GLN A 79 -16.99 35.29 -41.37
N PRO A 80 -17.90 34.54 -42.04
CA PRO A 80 -17.91 33.25 -42.78
C PRO A 80 -18.39 33.47 -44.26
N PRO A 81 -18.98 32.49 -45.00
CA PRO A 81 -20.44 32.27 -44.89
C PRO A 81 -20.97 30.82 -45.07
N GLN A 82 -22.31 30.77 -44.92
CA GLN A 82 -23.35 29.72 -44.87
C GLN A 82 -23.42 28.63 -45.96
N GLY A 83 -24.17 27.55 -45.64
CA GLY A 83 -24.91 26.75 -46.62
C GLY A 83 -25.57 25.48 -46.04
N SER A 84 -26.90 25.48 -45.90
CA SER A 84 -27.78 24.29 -45.81
C SER A 84 -28.64 24.23 -47.08
N PRO A 85 -29.11 23.04 -47.52
CA PRO A 85 -30.52 22.71 -47.23
C PRO A 85 -30.82 21.20 -47.03
N THR A 86 -31.89 20.92 -46.28
CA THR A 86 -32.71 19.68 -46.24
C THR A 86 -33.71 19.67 -47.44
N PRO A 87 -34.65 18.71 -47.69
CA PRO A 87 -35.30 17.74 -46.77
C PRO A 87 -35.75 16.36 -47.36
N VAL A 88 -36.55 15.63 -46.55
CA VAL A 88 -37.69 14.70 -46.85
C VAL A 88 -37.53 13.21 -46.47
N ASP A 89 -38.03 12.91 -45.27
CA ASP A 89 -39.25 12.11 -44.91
C ASP A 89 -39.44 10.60 -45.18
N GLU A 90 -40.25 10.04 -44.27
CA GLU A 90 -41.17 8.89 -44.31
C GLU A 90 -40.78 7.48 -43.83
N SER A 91 -41.05 7.27 -42.53
CA SER A 91 -42.15 6.45 -41.97
C SER A 91 -42.20 4.90 -42.06
N ARG A 92 -42.65 4.35 -40.91
CA ARG A 92 -43.62 3.23 -40.70
C ARG A 92 -43.14 1.77 -40.79
N ARG A 93 -43.23 1.04 -39.66
CA ARG A 93 -44.38 0.18 -39.19
C ARG A 93 -43.93 -1.03 -38.33
N GLY A 94 -44.77 -1.31 -37.32
CA GLY A 94 -45.08 -2.66 -36.80
C GLY A 94 -44.12 -3.19 -35.72
N GLY A 95 -44.54 -3.71 -34.57
CA GLY A 95 -45.86 -4.11 -34.09
C GLY A 95 -45.72 -5.31 -33.15
N THR A 96 -46.51 -5.33 -32.06
CA THR A 96 -46.99 -6.51 -31.27
C THR A 96 -45.92 -7.36 -30.54
N GLY A 97 -46.06 -7.87 -29.32
CA GLY A 97 -47.08 -8.05 -28.28
C GLY A 97 -46.33 -8.75 -27.11
N GLY A 98 -46.81 -9.04 -25.90
CA GLY A 98 -48.09 -9.03 -25.21
C GLY A 98 -47.89 -9.88 -23.93
N GLY A 99 -48.69 -9.65 -22.90
CA GLY A 99 -49.02 -10.68 -21.89
C GLY A 99 -48.18 -10.74 -20.60
N ALA A 100 -48.71 -10.14 -19.54
CA ALA A 100 -48.47 -10.51 -18.14
C ALA A 100 -49.49 -11.61 -17.71
N PRO A 101 -49.75 -11.85 -16.41
CA PRO A 101 -48.99 -12.63 -15.43
C PRO A 101 -49.86 -13.76 -14.79
N GLY A 102 -49.31 -14.58 -13.90
CA GLY A 102 -50.16 -15.36 -12.99
C GLY A 102 -49.48 -16.50 -12.22
N GLY A 103 -49.89 -16.67 -10.96
CA GLY A 103 -49.89 -17.99 -10.33
C GLY A 103 -49.39 -18.08 -8.89
N VAL A 104 -50.21 -17.61 -7.94
CA VAL A 104 -50.16 -17.96 -6.51
C VAL A 104 -50.46 -19.45 -6.31
N GLY A 105 -49.76 -20.11 -5.38
CA GLY A 105 -50.04 -21.48 -4.95
C GLY A 105 -49.54 -21.75 -3.53
N THR A 106 -50.45 -21.59 -2.57
CA THR A 106 -50.34 -21.95 -1.14
C THR A 106 -50.32 -23.46 -0.91
N GLY A 107 -49.57 -23.93 0.10
CA GLY A 107 -49.81 -25.26 0.67
C GLY A 107 -48.76 -25.80 1.63
N GLY A 108 -49.10 -25.82 2.93
CA GLY A 108 -48.93 -27.04 3.76
C GLY A 108 -47.60 -27.27 4.46
N ALA A 109 -47.63 -27.07 5.78
CA ALA A 109 -46.58 -27.40 6.74
C ALA A 109 -46.24 -28.90 6.81
N ALA A 110 -44.94 -29.20 6.96
CA ALA A 110 -44.45 -30.38 7.66
C ALA A 110 -43.06 -30.09 8.24
N GLY A 111 -42.99 -29.98 9.56
CA GLY A 111 -41.73 -29.78 10.27
C GLY A 111 -40.79 -30.96 10.09
N LYS A 112 -39.52 -30.67 9.78
CA LYS A 112 -38.41 -31.60 10.00
C LYS A 112 -37.15 -30.83 10.39
N SER A 113 -36.66 -31.23 11.56
CA SER A 113 -35.41 -30.91 12.24
C SER A 113 -34.31 -30.25 11.41
N VAL A 114 -33.84 -29.14 11.95
CA VAL A 114 -32.53 -28.50 11.75
C VAL A 114 -31.43 -29.56 11.60
N ARG A 115 -30.93 -29.73 10.38
CA ARG A 115 -29.64 -30.38 10.12
C ARG A 115 -28.64 -29.24 9.93
N ALA A 116 -27.77 -29.07 10.92
CA ALA A 116 -26.67 -28.11 10.90
C ALA A 116 -25.78 -28.37 9.66
N GLY A 117 -26.00 -27.58 8.62
CA GLY A 117 -25.13 -27.50 7.45
C GLY A 117 -23.77 -26.98 7.89
N GLY A 118 -22.73 -27.75 7.58
CA GLY A 118 -21.37 -27.52 8.03
C GLY A 118 -20.92 -26.09 7.80
N ARG A 119 -20.38 -25.48 8.87
CA ARG A 119 -19.51 -24.30 8.77
C ARG A 119 -18.46 -24.60 7.70
N ALA A 120 -18.58 -23.94 6.55
CA ALA A 120 -17.49 -23.81 5.62
C ALA A 120 -16.31 -23.23 6.41
N LYS A 121 -15.27 -24.04 6.55
CA LYS A 121 -14.00 -23.68 7.18
C LYS A 121 -13.51 -22.40 6.47
N PRO A 122 -13.18 -21.31 7.18
CA PRO A 122 -12.65 -20.12 6.51
C PRO A 122 -11.38 -20.53 5.76
N ALA A 123 -11.37 -20.26 4.45
CA ALA A 123 -10.21 -20.44 3.60
C ALA A 123 -9.04 -19.61 4.16
N PRO A 124 -7.79 -20.09 4.04
CA PRO A 124 -6.67 -19.47 4.73
C PRO A 124 -6.41 -18.04 4.26
N GLU A 125 -6.51 -17.10 5.19
CA GLU A 125 -6.19 -15.68 5.05
C GLU A 125 -4.72 -15.48 4.65
N HIS A 126 -4.43 -15.22 3.38
CA HIS A 126 -3.08 -14.89 2.92
C HIS A 126 -3.13 -13.73 1.92
N PRO A 127 -2.65 -12.53 2.32
CA PRO A 127 -1.24 -12.20 2.12
C PRO A 127 -0.63 -11.28 3.22
N ALA A 128 -0.60 -11.75 4.48
CA ALA A 128 0.24 -11.18 5.55
C ALA A 128 1.65 -11.82 5.60
N ILE A 129 1.75 -13.02 5.04
CA ILE A 129 2.90 -13.90 5.18
C ILE A 129 4.21 -13.34 4.60
N PRO A 130 4.28 -12.69 3.43
CA PRO A 130 5.57 -12.38 2.83
C PRO A 130 6.36 -11.33 3.64
N ILE A 131 5.69 -10.36 4.26
CA ILE A 131 6.34 -9.35 5.11
C ILE A 131 6.80 -9.98 6.43
N GLN A 132 5.96 -10.82 7.03
CA GLN A 132 6.31 -11.56 8.26
C GLN A 132 7.45 -12.55 8.02
N ILE A 133 7.47 -13.23 6.88
CA ILE A 133 8.57 -14.11 6.45
C ILE A 133 9.85 -13.31 6.28
N ASN A 134 9.82 -12.15 5.64
CA ASN A 134 11.01 -11.31 5.45
C ASN A 134 11.56 -10.80 6.79
N ALA A 135 10.69 -10.38 7.71
CA ALA A 135 11.09 -9.99 9.07
C ALA A 135 11.70 -11.18 9.82
N LEU A 136 11.04 -12.34 9.79
CA LEU A 136 11.54 -13.57 10.41
C LEU A 136 12.90 -13.98 9.85
N GLN A 137 13.07 -13.92 8.53
CA GLN A 137 14.33 -14.19 7.84
C GLN A 137 15.42 -13.22 8.26
N ALA A 138 15.12 -11.92 8.37
CA ALA A 138 16.09 -10.92 8.83
C ALA A 138 16.56 -11.21 10.27
N MET A 139 15.64 -11.60 11.16
CA MET A 139 15.95 -11.94 12.54
C MET A 139 16.77 -13.24 12.65
N CYS A 140 16.41 -14.26 11.88
CA CYS A 140 17.19 -15.50 11.80
C CYS A 140 18.63 -15.19 11.33
N ARG A 141 18.78 -14.34 10.31
CA ARG A 141 20.10 -13.89 9.84
C ARG A 141 20.87 -13.15 10.93
N GLN A 142 20.21 -12.30 11.73
CA GLN A 142 20.87 -11.63 12.86
C GLN A 142 21.36 -12.60 13.93
N VAL A 143 20.66 -13.71 14.19
CA VAL A 143 21.15 -14.75 15.12
C VAL A 143 22.48 -15.35 14.63
N PHE A 144 22.64 -15.59 13.32
CA PHE A 144 23.93 -16.03 12.77
C PHE A 144 25.02 -14.96 12.86
N GLY A 145 24.68 -13.69 12.64
CA GLY A 145 25.60 -12.57 12.84
C GLY A 145 26.08 -12.47 14.30
N PHE A 146 25.16 -12.62 15.25
CA PHE A 146 25.47 -12.66 16.69
C PHE A 146 26.35 -13.86 17.04
N ARG A 147 26.06 -15.04 16.49
CA ARG A 147 26.87 -16.26 16.67
C ARG A 147 28.31 -16.07 16.17
N LEU A 148 28.50 -15.45 15.00
CA LEU A 148 29.83 -15.15 14.46
C LEU A 148 30.63 -14.22 15.38
N ALA A 149 29.98 -13.18 15.91
CA ALA A 149 30.61 -12.26 16.86
C ALA A 149 31.01 -12.98 18.15
N MET A 150 30.15 -13.84 18.70
CA MET A 150 30.48 -14.64 19.89
C MET A 150 31.65 -15.59 19.65
N ILE A 151 31.69 -16.30 18.52
CA ILE A 151 32.82 -17.17 18.18
C ILE A 151 34.11 -16.35 18.07
N ALA A 152 34.08 -15.21 17.37
CA ALA A 152 35.26 -14.36 17.21
C ALA A 152 35.81 -13.83 18.54
N LEU A 153 34.92 -13.48 19.49
CA LEU A 153 35.31 -13.00 20.82
C LEU A 153 35.77 -14.13 21.76
N ALA A 154 35.16 -15.31 21.66
CA ALA A 154 35.45 -16.43 22.55
C ALA A 154 36.68 -17.27 22.13
N THR A 155 36.99 -17.31 20.84
CA THR A 155 38.08 -18.14 20.29
C THR A 155 39.45 -17.85 20.91
N PRO A 156 39.90 -16.58 21.11
CA PRO A 156 41.21 -16.32 21.69
C PRO A 156 41.36 -16.91 23.09
N THR A 157 40.37 -16.71 23.96
CA THR A 157 40.37 -17.26 25.32
C THR A 157 40.34 -18.79 25.32
N ALA A 158 39.55 -19.39 24.43
CA ALA A 158 39.46 -20.84 24.30
C ALA A 158 40.77 -21.47 23.78
N LEU A 159 41.50 -20.80 22.89
CA LEU A 159 42.80 -21.27 22.40
C LEU A 159 43.91 -21.15 23.45
N ILE A 160 43.92 -20.07 24.23
CA ILE A 160 44.90 -19.85 25.31
C ILE A 160 44.74 -20.91 26.42
N ASN A 161 43.49 -21.30 26.72
CA ASN A 161 43.19 -22.28 27.76
C ASN A 161 43.23 -23.73 27.27
N ALA A 162 43.54 -23.99 25.99
CA ALA A 162 43.59 -25.34 25.44
C ALA A 162 44.94 -26.00 25.70
N ASN A 163 44.94 -27.22 26.25
CA ASN A 163 46.16 -28.02 26.46
C ASN A 163 46.95 -28.22 25.17
N GLU A 164 48.28 -28.16 25.23
CA GLU A 164 49.17 -28.33 24.07
C GLU A 164 48.97 -29.70 23.38
N GLY A 165 48.87 -29.69 22.04
CA GLY A 165 48.88 -30.91 21.22
C GLY A 165 47.62 -31.14 20.37
N LEU A 166 47.13 -32.39 20.35
CA LEU A 166 46.00 -32.82 19.52
C LEU A 166 44.67 -32.12 19.87
N PRO A 167 44.34 -31.84 21.16
CA PRO A 167 43.12 -31.11 21.54
C PRO A 167 43.05 -29.69 20.96
N THR A 168 44.12 -28.89 20.98
CA THR A 168 44.14 -27.54 20.41
C THR A 168 43.81 -27.55 18.91
N ARG A 169 44.33 -28.54 18.17
CA ARG A 169 44.08 -28.69 16.73
C ARG A 169 42.62 -29.03 16.46
N LEU A 170 42.00 -29.88 17.28
CA LEU A 170 40.57 -30.20 17.19
C LEU A 170 39.70 -28.98 17.52
N VAL A 171 40.02 -28.22 18.57
CA VAL A 171 39.33 -26.98 18.92
C VAL A 171 39.43 -25.97 17.78
N GLY A 172 40.62 -25.74 17.23
CA GLY A 172 40.83 -24.84 16.09
C GLY A 172 40.02 -25.25 14.86
N ALA A 173 40.02 -26.55 14.51
CA ALA A 173 39.23 -27.06 13.39
C ALA A 173 37.72 -26.90 13.62
N ALA A 174 37.22 -27.22 14.82
CA ALA A 174 35.80 -27.08 15.17
C ALA A 174 35.36 -25.60 15.13
N VAL A 175 36.19 -24.68 15.61
CA VAL A 175 35.94 -23.23 15.53
C VAL A 175 35.85 -22.78 14.08
N VAL A 176 36.81 -23.15 13.23
CA VAL A 176 36.82 -22.77 11.81
C VAL A 176 35.58 -23.31 11.09
N VAL A 177 35.22 -24.58 11.29
CA VAL A 177 34.03 -25.19 10.67
C VAL A 177 32.76 -24.47 11.13
N THR A 178 32.61 -24.22 12.43
CA THR A 178 31.42 -23.57 13.00
C THR A 178 31.30 -22.11 12.54
N PHE A 179 32.43 -21.39 12.47
CA PHE A 179 32.50 -20.02 12.00
C PHE A 179 32.18 -19.93 10.50
N MET A 180 32.79 -20.78 9.67
CA MET A 180 32.52 -20.82 8.22
C MET A 180 31.07 -21.19 7.92
N SER A 181 30.52 -22.20 8.61
CA SER A 181 29.11 -22.60 8.46
C SER A 181 28.16 -21.46 8.82
N SER A 182 28.43 -20.77 9.94
CA SER A 182 27.65 -19.60 10.36
C SER A 182 27.80 -18.42 9.39
N TYR A 183 28.97 -18.23 8.80
CA TYR A 183 29.25 -17.17 7.83
C TYR A 183 28.51 -17.39 6.52
N VAL A 184 28.52 -18.61 5.98
CA VAL A 184 27.78 -18.95 4.75
C VAL A 184 26.28 -18.72 4.95
N LEU A 185 25.72 -19.17 6.07
CA LEU A 185 24.30 -18.95 6.40
C LEU A 185 23.98 -17.46 6.57
N PHE A 186 24.87 -16.67 7.17
CA PHE A 186 24.71 -15.22 7.29
C PHE A 186 24.74 -14.50 5.94
N ARG A 187 25.75 -14.80 5.11
CA ARG A 187 26.01 -14.12 3.83
C ARG A 187 24.97 -14.47 2.78
N ASP A 188 24.70 -15.76 2.61
CA ASP A 188 23.87 -16.30 1.52
C ASP A 188 22.50 -16.79 2.06
N TRP A 189 21.97 -16.09 3.07
CA TRP A 189 20.71 -16.44 3.73
C TRP A 189 19.54 -16.58 2.75
N GLU A 190 19.47 -15.75 1.70
CA GLU A 190 18.39 -15.83 0.71
C GLU A 190 18.34 -17.18 -0.01
N ARG A 191 19.49 -17.85 -0.16
CA ARG A 191 19.61 -19.16 -0.79
C ARG A 191 19.37 -20.31 0.20
N PHE A 192 19.91 -20.20 1.41
CA PHE A 192 19.91 -21.30 2.40
C PHE A 192 18.79 -21.22 3.45
N GLY A 193 18.25 -20.04 3.70
CA GLY A 193 17.15 -19.81 4.65
C GLY A 193 15.92 -20.68 4.35
N PRO A 194 15.41 -20.72 3.10
CA PRO A 194 14.30 -21.60 2.75
C PRO A 194 14.61 -23.09 2.95
N LEU A 195 15.86 -23.53 2.75
CA LEU A 195 16.28 -24.90 3.05
C LEU A 195 16.26 -25.18 4.56
N LEU A 196 16.78 -24.25 5.37
CA LEU A 196 16.82 -24.37 6.82
C LEU A 196 15.41 -24.44 7.43
N LEU A 197 14.44 -23.71 6.85
CA LEU A 197 13.03 -23.74 7.26
C LEU A 197 12.33 -25.05 6.87
N ARG A 198 12.78 -25.71 5.79
CA ARG A 198 12.20 -26.97 5.30
C ARG A 198 12.77 -28.21 5.97
N HIS A 199 14.04 -28.18 6.37
CA HIS A 199 14.76 -29.35 6.87
C HIS A 199 15.28 -29.12 8.30
N PRO A 200 14.53 -29.57 9.33
CA PRO A 200 14.98 -29.46 10.73
C PRO A 200 16.25 -30.27 11.02
N THR A 201 16.57 -31.24 10.17
CA THR A 201 17.83 -32.01 10.22
C THR A 201 19.08 -31.15 10.09
N LEU A 202 19.00 -30.00 9.39
CA LEU A 202 20.13 -29.07 9.29
C LEU A 202 20.44 -28.40 10.64
N LEU A 203 19.38 -28.10 11.42
CA LEU A 203 19.52 -27.56 12.77
C LEU A 203 20.05 -28.63 13.74
N ALA A 204 19.64 -29.89 13.56
CA ALA A 204 20.20 -31.02 14.31
C ALA A 204 21.70 -31.23 14.00
N ALA A 205 22.10 -31.13 12.73
CA ALA A 205 23.51 -31.19 12.33
C ALA A 205 24.32 -30.04 12.96
N ASP A 206 23.77 -28.83 13.00
CA ASP A 206 24.38 -27.69 13.70
C ASP A 206 24.56 -27.96 15.20
N THR A 207 23.56 -28.59 15.82
CA THR A 207 23.62 -28.99 17.24
C THR A 207 24.75 -30.00 17.48
N LEU A 208 24.95 -30.95 16.54
CA LEU A 208 26.02 -31.94 16.57
C LEU A 208 27.42 -31.31 16.41
N PHE A 209 27.57 -30.34 15.51
CA PHE A 209 28.83 -29.59 15.40
C PHE A 209 29.12 -28.77 16.66
N GLY A 210 28.09 -28.15 17.25
CA GLY A 210 28.18 -27.49 18.55
C GLY A 210 28.59 -28.45 19.67
N ALA A 211 28.09 -29.69 19.64
CA ALA A 211 28.49 -30.74 20.57
C ALA A 211 29.98 -31.09 20.46
N LEU A 212 30.47 -31.28 19.24
CA LEU A 212 31.88 -31.57 18.99
C LEU A 212 32.79 -30.45 19.51
N LEU A 213 32.34 -29.19 19.34
CA LEU A 213 33.04 -28.02 19.85
C LEU A 213 33.06 -28.02 21.39
N LEU A 214 31.93 -28.30 22.04
CA LEU A 214 31.83 -28.40 23.50
C LEU A 214 32.68 -29.53 24.08
N ILE A 215 32.73 -30.69 23.41
CA ILE A 215 33.59 -31.82 23.80
C ILE A 215 35.07 -31.44 23.68
N SER A 216 35.44 -30.67 22.65
CA SER A 216 36.84 -30.30 22.39
C SER A 216 37.33 -29.17 23.30
N ALA A 217 36.49 -28.16 23.57
CA ALA A 217 36.85 -26.96 24.33
C ALA A 217 36.44 -27.00 25.81
N GLY A 218 35.59 -27.95 26.21
CA GLY A 218 35.01 -28.06 27.54
C GLY A 218 33.79 -27.16 27.77
N PRO A 219 32.85 -27.55 28.66
CA PRO A 219 31.63 -26.80 28.93
C PRO A 219 31.87 -25.48 29.71
N GLY A 220 32.99 -25.34 30.41
CA GLY A 220 33.41 -24.10 31.07
C GLY A 220 34.06 -23.06 30.13
N SER A 221 34.28 -23.41 28.86
CA SER A 221 34.85 -22.49 27.87
C SER A 221 33.88 -21.36 27.52
N THR A 222 34.41 -20.18 27.22
CA THR A 222 33.64 -19.06 26.66
C THR A 222 32.91 -19.44 25.36
N LEU A 223 33.40 -20.45 24.63
CA LEU A 223 32.72 -20.97 23.44
C LEU A 223 31.42 -21.73 23.75
N ALA A 224 31.23 -22.20 24.98
CA ALA A 224 30.01 -22.92 25.36
C ALA A 224 28.76 -22.05 25.25
N TYR A 225 28.89 -20.73 25.45
CA TYR A 225 27.81 -19.75 25.26
C TYR A 225 27.34 -19.65 23.80
N VAL A 226 28.15 -20.05 22.82
CA VAL A 226 27.77 -20.09 21.39
C VAL A 226 26.58 -21.04 21.17
N SER A 227 26.46 -22.09 21.98
CA SER A 227 25.39 -23.09 21.87
C SER A 227 23.99 -22.53 22.12
N VAL A 228 23.88 -21.39 22.80
CA VAL A 228 22.61 -20.69 23.09
C VAL A 228 21.91 -20.21 21.81
N CYS A 229 22.67 -20.00 20.73
CA CYS A 229 22.13 -19.56 19.44
C CYS A 229 21.21 -20.61 18.80
N THR A 230 21.46 -21.90 19.01
CA THR A 230 20.73 -22.98 18.34
C THR A 230 19.30 -23.11 18.89
N PRO A 231 19.05 -23.15 20.21
CA PRO A 231 17.70 -23.07 20.77
C PRO A 231 16.97 -21.76 20.43
N LEU A 232 17.67 -20.62 20.45
CA LEU A 232 17.10 -19.32 20.06
C LEU A 232 16.57 -19.34 18.63
N LEU A 233 17.38 -19.83 17.69
CA LEU A 233 17.01 -19.98 16.29
C LEU A 233 15.87 -20.98 16.11
N ALA A 234 15.90 -22.11 16.82
CA ALA A 234 14.83 -23.10 16.79
C ALA A 234 13.50 -22.52 17.29
N GLY A 235 13.52 -21.70 18.35
CA GLY A 235 12.33 -21.00 18.84
C GLY A 235 11.79 -19.98 17.85
N LEU A 236 12.68 -19.26 17.16
CA LEU A 236 12.30 -18.29 16.14
C LEU A 236 11.66 -18.97 14.92
N VAL A 237 12.22 -20.09 14.44
CA VAL A 237 11.76 -20.79 13.24
C VAL A 237 10.54 -21.67 13.50
N TYR A 238 10.63 -22.56 14.50
CA TYR A 238 9.68 -23.64 14.74
C TYR A 238 8.73 -23.36 15.92
N GLY A 239 8.82 -22.17 16.53
CA GLY A 239 8.00 -21.77 17.67
C GLY A 239 8.33 -22.56 18.94
N TRP A 240 7.38 -22.61 19.86
CA TRP A 240 7.58 -23.20 21.20
C TRP A 240 7.96 -24.70 21.16
N ARG A 241 7.46 -25.45 20.16
CA ARG A 241 7.75 -26.89 20.02
C ARG A 241 9.21 -27.12 19.66
N GLY A 242 9.72 -26.38 18.67
CA GLY A 242 11.14 -26.49 18.30
C GLY A 242 12.06 -25.92 19.37
N ALA A 243 11.68 -24.81 20.02
CA ALA A 243 12.40 -24.29 21.18
C ALA A 243 12.56 -25.37 22.26
N ALA A 244 11.46 -26.04 22.64
CA ALA A 244 11.50 -27.10 23.65
C ALA A 244 12.40 -28.26 23.23
N VAL A 245 12.25 -28.79 22.02
CA VAL A 245 13.05 -29.92 21.53
C VAL A 245 14.55 -29.59 21.53
N PHE A 246 14.95 -28.46 20.93
CA PHE A 246 16.36 -28.12 20.79
C PHE A 246 16.96 -27.60 22.11
N ALA A 247 16.21 -26.89 22.95
CA ALA A 247 16.67 -26.50 24.28
C ALA A 247 16.88 -27.72 25.19
N SER A 248 15.95 -28.68 25.19
CA SER A 248 16.09 -29.93 25.95
C SER A 248 17.25 -30.78 25.43
N LEU A 249 17.41 -30.90 24.11
CA LEU A 249 18.54 -31.61 23.50
C LEU A 249 19.88 -30.96 23.89
N GLN A 250 19.97 -29.62 23.81
CA GLN A 250 21.18 -28.88 24.15
C GLN A 250 21.50 -28.95 25.65
N ALA A 251 20.48 -28.86 26.52
CA ALA A 251 20.63 -29.00 27.96
C ALA A 251 21.10 -30.40 28.35
N LEU A 252 20.50 -31.45 27.76
CA LEU A 252 20.90 -32.84 27.98
C LEU A 252 22.36 -33.05 27.56
N LEU A 253 22.75 -32.55 26.39
CA LEU A 253 24.11 -32.66 25.88
C LEU A 253 25.13 -31.99 26.81
N LEU A 254 24.83 -30.80 27.32
CA LEU A 254 25.68 -30.09 28.28
C LEU A 254 25.85 -30.88 29.59
N LEU A 255 24.75 -31.43 30.13
CA LEU A 255 24.79 -32.27 31.33
C LEU A 255 25.59 -33.56 31.12
N LEU A 256 25.43 -34.21 29.97
CA LEU A 256 26.19 -35.43 29.63
C LEU A 256 27.69 -35.14 29.49
N ILE A 257 28.06 -34.02 28.86
CA ILE A 257 29.46 -33.61 28.72
C ILE A 257 30.07 -33.29 30.08
N GLN A 258 29.36 -32.56 30.95
CA GLN A 258 29.83 -32.30 32.32
C GLN A 258 30.01 -33.60 33.12
N ALA A 259 29.05 -34.54 33.04
CA ALA A 259 29.15 -35.83 33.72
C ALA A 259 30.33 -36.69 33.21
N ALA A 260 30.67 -36.58 31.93
CA ALA A 260 31.77 -37.33 31.32
C ALA A 260 33.17 -36.77 31.66
N MET A 261 33.27 -35.47 31.96
CA MET A 261 34.55 -34.78 32.15
C MET A 261 35.26 -35.04 33.49
N GLN A 262 34.65 -35.75 34.45
CA GLN A 262 35.23 -36.06 35.78
C GLN A 262 35.85 -34.86 36.54
N ASP A 263 35.41 -33.64 36.26
CA ASP A 263 35.83 -32.45 37.00
C ASP A 263 35.25 -32.47 38.44
N PRO A 264 35.97 -31.92 39.46
CA PRO A 264 35.45 -31.76 40.81
C PRO A 264 34.14 -30.98 40.76
N GLN A 265 33.05 -31.58 41.24
CA GLN A 265 31.67 -31.09 41.13
C GLN A 265 31.60 -29.56 41.31
N PRO A 266 31.44 -28.77 40.22
CA PRO A 266 31.08 -27.36 40.37
C PRO A 266 29.73 -27.30 41.08
N GLY A 267 29.48 -26.23 41.84
CA GLY A 267 28.24 -26.11 42.61
C GLY A 267 27.00 -26.34 41.71
N ILE A 268 25.93 -26.91 42.26
CA ILE A 268 24.68 -27.22 41.52
C ILE A 268 24.19 -25.98 40.73
N ALA A 269 24.44 -24.78 41.25
CA ALA A 269 24.18 -23.52 40.57
C ALA A 269 24.96 -23.39 39.25
N GLU A 270 26.29 -23.53 39.25
CA GLU A 270 27.12 -23.36 38.06
C GLU A 270 26.82 -24.39 36.96
N SER A 271 26.57 -25.64 37.36
CA SER A 271 26.22 -26.74 36.44
C SER A 271 24.89 -26.51 35.70
N SER A 272 23.95 -25.77 36.31
CA SER A 272 22.61 -25.53 35.76
C SER A 272 22.46 -24.20 35.01
N LEU A 273 23.42 -23.27 35.12
CA LEU A 273 23.36 -21.95 34.48
C LEU A 273 23.25 -22.02 32.94
N LEU A 274 24.16 -22.74 32.29
CA LEU A 274 24.21 -22.80 30.82
C LEU A 274 23.03 -23.60 30.20
N PRO A 275 22.64 -24.77 30.75
CA PRO A 275 21.39 -25.42 30.36
C PRO A 275 20.15 -24.52 30.57
N GLY A 276 20.09 -23.81 31.70
CA GLY A 276 19.03 -22.83 31.97
C GLY A 276 18.99 -21.70 30.92
N LEU A 277 20.16 -21.17 30.54
CA LEU A 277 20.29 -20.15 29.51
C LEU A 277 19.81 -20.65 28.13
N CYS A 278 20.04 -21.91 27.78
CA CYS A 278 19.52 -22.52 26.55
C CYS A 278 17.99 -22.57 26.52
N VAL A 279 17.35 -22.92 27.65
CA VAL A 279 15.89 -22.92 27.79
C VAL A 279 15.35 -21.49 27.68
N ILE A 280 15.96 -20.52 28.37
CA ILE A 280 15.58 -19.12 28.29
C ILE A 280 15.71 -18.61 26.86
N ALA A 281 16.80 -18.92 26.16
CA ALA A 281 17.01 -18.49 24.78
C ALA A 281 15.98 -19.07 23.81
N GLY A 282 15.63 -20.36 23.94
CA GLY A 282 14.53 -20.96 23.19
C GLY A 282 13.19 -20.29 23.47
N ALA A 283 12.89 -20.02 24.75
CA ALA A 283 11.69 -19.30 25.16
C ALA A 283 11.64 -17.89 24.59
N VAL A 284 12.75 -17.14 24.64
CA VAL A 284 12.91 -15.81 24.02
C VAL A 284 12.67 -15.87 22.52
N GLY A 285 13.27 -16.82 21.80
CA GLY A 285 13.08 -16.99 20.36
C GLY A 285 11.61 -17.25 20.00
N SER A 286 10.95 -18.13 20.75
CA SER A 286 9.52 -18.43 20.54
C SER A 286 8.58 -17.26 20.89
N SER A 287 8.92 -16.50 21.93
CA SER A 287 8.19 -15.30 22.35
C SER A 287 8.31 -14.20 21.30
N LEU A 288 9.52 -14.01 20.77
CA LEU A 288 9.83 -13.04 19.75
C LEU A 288 9.10 -13.35 18.43
N ARG A 289 9.05 -14.63 18.04
CA ARG A 289 8.22 -15.09 16.92
C ARG A 289 6.74 -14.75 17.11
N ASN A 290 6.18 -15.06 18.29
CA ASN A 290 4.77 -14.78 18.59
C ASN A 290 4.47 -13.27 18.59
N LEU A 291 5.38 -12.46 19.17
CA LEU A 291 5.27 -11.01 19.19
C LEU A 291 5.27 -10.42 17.78
N MET A 292 6.18 -10.88 16.92
CA MET A 292 6.24 -10.47 15.51
C MET A 292 4.95 -10.82 14.75
N LEU A 293 4.41 -12.03 14.93
CA LEU A 293 3.16 -12.43 14.29
C LEU A 293 1.97 -11.57 14.76
N ARG A 294 1.90 -11.27 16.06
CA ARG A 294 0.86 -10.39 16.64
C ARG A 294 0.96 -8.96 16.15
N PHE A 295 2.16 -8.37 16.12
CA PHE A 295 2.36 -7.03 15.57
C PHE A 295 2.03 -6.97 14.07
N GLY A 296 2.37 -8.01 13.32
CA GLY A 296 2.01 -8.12 11.91
C GLY A 296 0.49 -8.08 11.71
N ALA A 297 -0.25 -8.89 12.48
CA ALA A 297 -1.72 -8.90 12.43
C ALA A 297 -2.34 -7.57 12.89
N ALA A 298 -1.83 -6.96 13.97
CA ALA A 298 -2.31 -5.67 14.46
C ALA A 298 -2.09 -4.55 13.45
N THR A 299 -0.91 -4.51 12.82
CA THR A 299 -0.60 -3.53 11.77
C THR A 299 -1.53 -3.70 10.57
N GLN A 300 -1.78 -4.94 10.15
CA GLN A 300 -2.71 -5.21 9.05
C GLN A 300 -4.15 -4.79 9.40
N ALA A 301 -4.61 -5.06 10.62
CA ALA A 301 -5.92 -4.61 11.10
C ALA A 301 -6.03 -3.08 11.08
N LEU A 302 -5.01 -2.37 11.58
CA LEU A 302 -4.95 -0.90 11.53
C LEU A 302 -5.02 -0.38 10.08
N THR A 303 -4.24 -0.97 9.17
CA THR A 303 -4.26 -0.54 7.76
C THR A 303 -5.63 -0.77 7.10
N THR A 304 -6.32 -1.83 7.49
CA THR A 304 -7.65 -2.15 6.97
C THR A 304 -8.70 -1.18 7.51
N VAL A 305 -8.65 -0.86 8.82
CA VAL A 305 -9.55 0.11 9.44
C VAL A 305 -9.35 1.50 8.83
N GLN A 306 -8.11 1.93 8.63
CA GLN A 306 -7.83 3.22 8.00
C GLN A 306 -8.28 3.24 6.53
N ALA A 307 -8.07 2.16 5.79
CA ALA A 307 -8.56 2.07 4.42
C ALA A 307 -10.10 2.16 4.38
N ARG A 308 -10.80 1.50 5.32
CA ARG A 308 -12.26 1.62 5.47
C ARG A 308 -12.68 3.05 5.73
N LEU A 309 -12.06 3.72 6.71
CA LEU A 309 -12.38 5.10 7.05
C LEU A 309 -12.21 6.02 5.85
N ALA A 310 -11.09 5.90 5.12
CA ALA A 310 -10.85 6.67 3.91
C ALA A 310 -11.90 6.40 2.82
N VAL A 311 -12.28 5.14 2.59
CA VAL A 311 -13.38 4.80 1.66
C VAL A 311 -14.69 5.46 2.10
N THR A 312 -15.04 5.37 3.38
CA THR A 312 -16.28 6.00 3.90
C THR A 312 -16.26 7.52 3.81
N GLU A 313 -15.11 8.15 4.10
CA GLU A 313 -14.91 9.59 3.96
C GLU A 313 -15.00 10.00 2.50
N ALA A 314 -14.39 9.26 1.57
CA ALA A 314 -14.46 9.54 0.14
C ALA A 314 -15.89 9.48 -0.38
N VAL A 315 -16.65 8.44 0.00
CA VAL A 315 -18.07 8.33 -0.35
C VAL A 315 -18.87 9.49 0.27
N GLY A 316 -18.61 9.85 1.53
CA GLY A 316 -19.27 10.97 2.20
C GLY A 316 -18.97 12.32 1.55
N ALA A 317 -17.71 12.58 1.21
CA ALA A 317 -17.25 13.79 0.56
C ALA A 317 -17.87 13.94 -0.83
N GLU A 318 -17.96 12.84 -1.58
CA GLU A 318 -18.62 12.82 -2.87
C GLU A 318 -20.11 13.14 -2.77
N ARG A 319 -20.81 12.51 -1.81
CA ARG A 319 -22.22 12.82 -1.53
C ARG A 319 -22.41 14.30 -1.19
N ALA A 320 -21.53 14.87 -0.38
CA ALA A 320 -21.57 16.29 -0.03
C ALA A 320 -21.29 17.21 -1.24
N ARG A 321 -20.42 16.79 -2.17
CA ARG A 321 -20.18 17.52 -3.43
C ARG A 321 -21.43 17.50 -4.31
N LEU A 322 -21.99 16.32 -4.55
CA LEU A 322 -23.20 16.16 -5.36
C LEU A 322 -24.38 16.91 -4.75
N ALA A 323 -24.57 16.89 -3.43
CA ALA A 323 -25.62 17.66 -2.77
C ALA A 323 -25.47 19.18 -2.99
N ARG A 324 -24.24 19.72 -2.96
CA ARG A 324 -23.96 21.12 -3.27
C ARG A 324 -24.22 21.44 -4.74
N GLU A 325 -23.72 20.62 -5.66
CA GLU A 325 -23.97 20.77 -7.10
C GLU A 325 -25.48 20.75 -7.41
N MET A 326 -26.24 19.86 -6.75
CA MET A 326 -27.69 19.86 -6.83
C MET A 326 -28.30 21.15 -6.30
N HIS A 327 -27.91 21.60 -5.10
CA HIS A 327 -28.46 22.80 -4.50
C HIS A 327 -28.22 24.02 -5.41
N ASP A 328 -27.02 24.17 -5.97
CA ASP A 328 -26.66 25.25 -6.87
C ASP A 328 -27.43 25.18 -8.19
N SER A 329 -27.56 24.00 -8.79
CA SER A 329 -28.29 23.80 -10.05
C SER A 329 -29.79 24.04 -9.87
N VAL A 330 -30.38 23.50 -8.80
CA VAL A 330 -31.81 23.68 -8.49
C VAL A 330 -32.10 25.14 -8.14
N ALA A 331 -31.27 25.79 -7.32
CA ALA A 331 -31.43 27.20 -6.97
C ALA A 331 -31.38 28.11 -8.21
N LYS A 332 -30.41 27.90 -9.11
CA LYS A 332 -30.32 28.64 -10.38
C LYS A 332 -31.58 28.46 -11.23
N THR A 333 -32.07 27.23 -11.34
CA THR A 333 -33.24 26.94 -12.17
C THR A 333 -34.53 27.52 -11.58
N LEU A 334 -34.72 27.41 -10.26
CA LEU A 334 -35.86 28.01 -9.55
C LEU A 334 -35.83 29.54 -9.61
N HIS A 335 -34.65 30.16 -9.51
CA HIS A 335 -34.50 31.61 -9.65
C HIS A 335 -34.91 32.08 -11.07
N GLY A 336 -34.52 31.33 -12.11
CA GLY A 336 -34.98 31.60 -13.48
C GLY A 336 -36.50 31.49 -13.66
N VAL A 337 -37.14 30.53 -12.98
CA VAL A 337 -38.60 30.39 -12.97
C VAL A 337 -39.26 31.58 -12.24
N ALA A 338 -38.70 32.03 -11.12
CA ALA A 338 -39.19 33.19 -10.37
C ALA A 338 -39.13 34.48 -11.21
N LEU A 339 -38.00 34.76 -11.87
CA LEU A 339 -37.86 35.92 -12.77
C LEU A 339 -38.86 35.88 -13.94
N ALA A 340 -39.10 34.71 -14.52
CA ALA A 340 -40.10 34.55 -15.57
C ALA A 340 -41.53 34.78 -15.05
N ALA A 341 -41.81 34.39 -13.81
CA ALA A 341 -43.10 34.62 -13.16
C ALA A 341 -43.30 36.10 -12.77
N ASP A 342 -42.25 36.80 -12.32
CA ASP A 342 -42.29 38.24 -12.04
C ASP A 342 -42.55 39.04 -13.32
N GLY A 343 -41.91 38.67 -14.44
CA GLY A 343 -42.17 39.28 -15.75
C GLY A 343 -43.61 39.07 -16.23
N LEU A 344 -44.19 37.90 -15.95
CA LEU A 344 -45.60 37.61 -16.20
C LEU A 344 -46.53 38.49 -15.35
N ALA A 345 -46.26 38.61 -14.04
CA ALA A 345 -47.05 39.43 -13.13
C ALA A 345 -47.01 40.91 -13.52
N GLY A 346 -45.84 41.43 -13.92
CA GLY A 346 -45.69 42.80 -14.42
C GLY A 346 -46.48 43.04 -15.71
N SER A 347 -46.49 42.07 -16.64
CA SER A 347 -47.21 42.18 -17.91
C SER A 347 -48.73 42.07 -17.73
N ALA A 348 -49.19 41.29 -16.75
CA ALA A 348 -50.60 41.15 -16.41
C ALA A 348 -51.19 42.38 -15.67
N GLY A 349 -50.35 43.13 -14.94
CA GLY A 349 -50.76 44.35 -14.21
C GLY A 349 -50.72 45.64 -15.05
N ALA A 350 -50.36 45.57 -16.33
CA ALA A 350 -50.24 46.74 -17.20
C ALA A 350 -51.61 47.33 -17.62
N ALA A 351 -51.66 48.65 -17.83
CA ALA A 351 -52.88 49.39 -18.21
C ALA A 351 -53.50 48.96 -19.56
N HIS A 352 -52.74 48.25 -20.40
CA HIS A 352 -53.22 47.52 -21.57
C HIS A 352 -52.62 46.11 -21.51
N MET A 353 -53.42 45.14 -21.08
CA MET A 353 -52.99 43.74 -20.96
C MET A 353 -53.06 43.05 -22.33
N ASP A 354 -51.91 42.64 -22.87
CA ASP A 354 -51.85 41.77 -24.04
C ASP A 354 -51.99 40.30 -23.61
N VAL A 355 -53.19 39.75 -23.85
CA VAL A 355 -53.55 38.37 -23.52
C VAL A 355 -52.61 37.35 -24.20
N ALA A 356 -52.13 37.63 -25.42
CA ALA A 356 -51.25 36.73 -26.14
C ALA A 356 -49.86 36.67 -25.49
N LEU A 357 -49.32 37.83 -25.10
CA LEU A 357 -48.04 37.94 -24.40
C LEU A 357 -48.08 37.28 -23.02
N VAL A 358 -49.14 37.50 -22.23
CA VAL A 358 -49.35 36.86 -20.92
C VAL A 358 -49.42 35.34 -21.08
N LYS A 359 -50.16 34.84 -22.07
CA LYS A 359 -50.24 33.40 -22.36
C LYS A 359 -48.87 32.82 -22.72
N GLN A 360 -48.09 33.51 -23.56
CA GLN A 360 -46.76 33.08 -23.96
C GLN A 360 -45.77 33.04 -22.77
N GLN A 361 -45.81 34.04 -21.89
CA GLN A 361 -44.98 34.10 -20.69
C GLN A 361 -45.37 33.02 -19.67
N ALA A 362 -46.66 32.77 -19.46
CA ALA A 362 -47.15 31.69 -18.59
C ALA A 362 -46.70 30.31 -19.10
N ASP A 363 -46.74 30.10 -20.42
CA ASP A 363 -46.23 28.91 -21.07
C ASP A 363 -44.71 28.72 -20.86
N LEU A 364 -43.95 29.82 -20.88
CA LEU A 364 -42.51 29.81 -20.64
C LEU A 364 -42.19 29.45 -19.19
N VAL A 365 -42.92 30.02 -18.22
CA VAL A 365 -42.83 29.65 -16.80
C VAL A 365 -43.13 28.16 -16.59
N ALA A 366 -44.23 27.66 -17.18
CA ALA A 366 -44.64 26.27 -17.05
C ALA A 366 -43.61 25.29 -17.66
N ARG A 367 -43.02 25.62 -18.83
CA ARG A 367 -41.96 24.81 -19.45
C ARG A 367 -40.68 24.82 -18.60
N SER A 368 -40.25 25.99 -18.12
CA SER A 368 -39.07 26.12 -17.26
C SER A 368 -39.22 25.35 -15.95
N ALA A 369 -40.40 25.41 -15.31
CA ALA A 369 -40.68 24.65 -14.09
C ALA A 369 -40.67 23.13 -14.32
N ARG A 370 -41.25 22.65 -15.43
CA ARG A 370 -41.19 21.22 -15.79
C ARG A 370 -39.78 20.74 -16.06
N ARG A 371 -38.96 21.56 -16.72
CA ARG A 371 -37.53 21.27 -16.96
C ARG A 371 -36.76 21.18 -15.64
N ALA A 372 -36.95 22.14 -14.74
CA ALA A 372 -36.35 22.13 -13.41
C ALA A 372 -36.67 20.84 -12.63
N ALA A 373 -37.94 20.40 -12.68
CA ALA A 373 -38.41 19.19 -12.02
C ALA A 373 -37.88 17.90 -12.66
N ALA A 374 -37.55 17.90 -13.95
CA ALA A 374 -36.90 16.78 -14.63
C ALA A 374 -35.41 16.71 -14.23
N GLU A 375 -34.69 17.81 -14.33
CA GLU A 375 -33.26 17.92 -13.94
C GLU A 375 -33.06 17.54 -12.46
N SER A 376 -33.95 17.99 -11.57
CA SER A 376 -33.90 17.63 -10.15
C SER A 376 -34.08 16.13 -9.91
N ARG A 377 -34.97 15.47 -10.66
CA ARG A 377 -35.22 14.02 -10.52
C ARG A 377 -34.07 13.19 -11.04
N GLU A 378 -33.44 13.62 -12.13
CA GLU A 378 -32.25 12.96 -12.69
C GLU A 378 -31.06 13.04 -11.71
N LEU A 379 -30.79 14.22 -11.16
CA LEU A 379 -29.75 14.41 -10.16
C LEU A 379 -29.98 13.60 -8.87
N LEU A 380 -31.24 13.52 -8.40
CA LEU A 380 -31.61 12.66 -7.27
C LEU A 380 -31.41 11.17 -7.58
N ALA A 381 -31.68 10.74 -8.82
CA ALA A 381 -31.45 9.37 -9.25
C ALA A 381 -29.96 9.04 -9.26
N ASP A 382 -29.10 9.97 -9.69
CA ASP A 382 -27.64 9.82 -9.67
C ASP A 382 -27.08 9.72 -8.25
N LEU A 383 -27.56 10.57 -7.33
CA LEU A 383 -27.24 10.45 -5.91
C LEU A 383 -27.64 9.09 -5.31
N ARG A 384 -28.80 8.57 -5.71
CA ARG A 384 -29.30 7.28 -5.25
C ARG A 384 -28.44 6.13 -5.77
N ARG A 385 -28.00 6.22 -7.03
CA ARG A 385 -27.11 5.26 -7.68
C ARG A 385 -25.73 5.18 -7.00
N GLU A 386 -25.19 6.34 -6.62
CA GLU A 386 -23.94 6.44 -5.85
C GLU A 386 -24.10 5.97 -4.39
N SER A 387 -25.32 6.00 -3.86
CA SER A 387 -25.59 5.68 -2.45
C SER A 387 -25.92 4.21 -2.19
N ASP A 388 -26.26 3.44 -3.23
CA ASP A 388 -26.62 2.03 -3.11
C ASP A 388 -25.37 1.12 -3.12
N PRO A 389 -25.06 0.43 -2.01
CA PRO A 389 -23.94 -0.52 -1.94
C PRO A 389 -24.06 -1.68 -2.95
N GLY A 390 -25.26 -1.96 -3.46
CA GLY A 390 -25.51 -3.00 -4.46
C GLY A 390 -25.15 -2.61 -5.91
N GLN A 391 -24.87 -1.33 -6.18
CA GLN A 391 -24.53 -0.82 -7.52
C GLN A 391 -23.06 -0.36 -7.61
N GLY A 392 -22.14 -1.16 -7.08
CA GLY A 392 -20.71 -0.90 -7.25
C GLY A 392 -20.27 -1.00 -8.72
N THR A 393 -19.23 -0.25 -9.06
CA THR A 393 -18.62 -0.25 -10.39
C THR A 393 -17.72 -1.47 -10.56
N ASP A 394 -17.82 -2.15 -11.71
CA ASP A 394 -16.83 -3.14 -12.14
C ASP A 394 -15.60 -2.42 -12.70
N VAL A 395 -14.60 -2.25 -11.83
CA VAL A 395 -13.34 -1.57 -12.16
C VAL A 395 -12.55 -2.31 -13.24
N LEU A 396 -12.70 -3.64 -13.37
CA LEU A 396 -11.95 -4.41 -14.36
C LEU A 396 -12.48 -4.13 -15.77
N VAL A 397 -13.80 -4.12 -15.94
CA VAL A 397 -14.45 -3.80 -17.21
C VAL A 397 -14.11 -2.37 -17.64
N GLU A 398 -14.20 -1.42 -16.72
CA GLU A 398 -13.93 -0.01 -17.01
C GLU A 398 -12.44 0.25 -17.31
N LEU A 399 -11.51 -0.43 -16.63
CA LEU A 399 -10.09 -0.40 -16.98
C LEU A 399 -9.83 -0.95 -18.38
N ALA A 400 -10.48 -2.06 -18.75
CA ALA A 400 -10.35 -2.64 -20.08
C ALA A 400 -10.86 -1.68 -21.18
N ALA A 401 -11.99 -1.01 -20.94
CA ALA A 401 -12.52 0.02 -21.84
C ALA A 401 -11.53 1.19 -21.99
N ARG A 402 -11.10 1.80 -20.88
CA ARG A 402 -10.15 2.94 -20.90
C ARG A 402 -8.81 2.60 -21.54
N THR A 403 -8.31 1.38 -21.35
CA THR A 403 -7.05 0.93 -21.96
C THR A 403 -7.20 0.85 -23.48
N ARG A 404 -8.33 0.32 -23.98
CA ARG A 404 -8.63 0.26 -25.42
C ARG A 404 -8.77 1.67 -26.00
N ASP A 405 -9.54 2.55 -25.36
CA ASP A 405 -9.76 3.92 -25.82
C ASP A 405 -8.46 4.72 -25.84
N PHE A 406 -7.60 4.53 -24.83
CA PHE A 406 -6.28 5.14 -24.80
C PHE A 406 -5.40 4.66 -25.96
N SER A 407 -5.36 3.36 -26.24
CA SER A 407 -4.58 2.81 -27.35
C SER A 407 -5.07 3.33 -28.70
N ALA A 408 -6.39 3.39 -28.90
CA ALA A 408 -7.00 3.91 -30.12
C ALA A 408 -6.71 5.41 -30.32
N ARG A 409 -6.77 6.22 -29.24
CA ARG A 409 -6.57 7.67 -29.31
C ARG A 409 -5.11 8.08 -29.51
N THR A 410 -4.17 7.36 -28.90
CA THR A 410 -2.74 7.73 -28.90
C THR A 410 -1.90 6.99 -29.94
N GLY A 411 -2.42 5.88 -30.49
CA GLY A 411 -1.66 4.97 -31.35
C GLY A 411 -0.61 4.13 -30.62
N LEU A 412 -0.44 4.32 -29.31
CA LEU A 412 0.48 3.54 -28.49
C LEU A 412 -0.15 2.18 -28.15
N PRO A 413 0.51 1.04 -28.40
CA PRO A 413 -0.02 -0.27 -28.02
C PRO A 413 -0.20 -0.39 -26.50
N ALA A 414 -1.45 -0.43 -26.05
CA ALA A 414 -1.80 -0.63 -24.64
C ALA A 414 -2.62 -1.90 -24.47
N VAL A 415 -2.18 -2.81 -23.59
CA VAL A 415 -2.81 -4.12 -23.41
C VAL A 415 -3.30 -4.27 -21.98
N TYR A 416 -4.60 -4.49 -21.84
CA TYR A 416 -5.20 -4.90 -20.56
C TYR A 416 -5.10 -6.41 -20.37
N ARG A 417 -4.59 -6.85 -19.22
CA ARG A 417 -4.54 -8.26 -18.81
C ARG A 417 -5.17 -8.42 -17.43
N PRO A 418 -6.35 -9.05 -17.31
CA PRO A 418 -6.87 -9.42 -16.00
C PRO A 418 -5.92 -10.42 -15.31
N THR A 419 -5.83 -10.33 -14.00
CA THR A 419 -4.96 -11.16 -13.16
C THR A 419 -5.68 -11.53 -11.87
N GLY A 420 -5.12 -12.46 -11.10
CA GLY A 420 -5.66 -12.81 -9.78
C GLY A 420 -6.63 -13.99 -9.81
N ASP A 421 -7.01 -14.42 -8.62
CA ASP A 421 -7.64 -15.74 -8.40
C ASP A 421 -9.16 -15.66 -8.21
N HIS A 422 -9.70 -14.45 -8.01
CA HIS A 422 -11.09 -14.21 -7.61
C HIS A 422 -11.73 -13.03 -8.34
N SER A 423 -13.06 -13.01 -8.40
CA SER A 423 -13.84 -11.88 -8.89
C SER A 423 -13.67 -10.66 -7.97
N VAL A 424 -13.54 -9.48 -8.57
CA VAL A 424 -13.48 -8.22 -7.82
C VAL A 424 -14.88 -7.90 -7.29
N PRO A 425 -15.05 -7.66 -5.97
CA PRO A 425 -16.34 -7.22 -5.44
C PRO A 425 -16.71 -5.84 -6.00
N PRO A 426 -18.01 -5.51 -6.09
CA PRO A 426 -18.44 -4.20 -6.57
C PRO A 426 -17.77 -3.06 -5.78
N VAL A 427 -17.10 -2.14 -6.48
CA VAL A 427 -16.37 -1.03 -5.85
C VAL A 427 -17.27 0.21 -5.80
N PRO A 428 -17.39 0.91 -4.66
CA PRO A 428 -18.16 2.15 -4.59
C PRO A 428 -17.73 3.12 -5.71
N PRO A 429 -18.64 3.75 -6.45
CA PRO A 429 -18.25 4.50 -7.65
C PRO A 429 -17.30 5.67 -7.36
N ALA A 430 -17.42 6.34 -6.21
CA ALA A 430 -16.45 7.33 -5.73
C ALA A 430 -15.02 6.78 -5.64
N VAL A 431 -14.85 5.55 -5.13
CA VAL A 431 -13.56 4.87 -5.05
C VAL A 431 -13.09 4.45 -6.44
N ALA A 432 -13.99 3.86 -7.24
CA ALA A 432 -13.69 3.44 -8.60
C ALA A 432 -13.18 4.61 -9.45
N ARG A 433 -13.81 5.79 -9.36
CA ARG A 433 -13.38 7.01 -10.05
C ARG A 433 -11.93 7.37 -9.73
N GLN A 434 -11.51 7.33 -8.47
CA GLN A 434 -10.13 7.65 -8.09
C GLN A 434 -9.15 6.60 -8.64
N LEU A 435 -9.46 5.30 -8.50
CA LEU A 435 -8.61 4.21 -9.01
C LEU A 435 -8.41 4.33 -10.54
N LEU A 436 -9.50 4.56 -11.28
CA LEU A 436 -9.50 4.70 -12.73
C LEU A 436 -8.78 5.97 -13.19
N THR A 437 -8.93 7.06 -12.45
CA THR A 437 -8.22 8.32 -12.74
C THR A 437 -6.72 8.15 -12.57
N ILE A 438 -6.27 7.46 -11.51
CA ILE A 438 -4.84 7.17 -11.31
C ILE A 438 -4.31 6.28 -12.44
N ALA A 439 -5.03 5.23 -12.83
CA ALA A 439 -4.62 4.36 -13.94
C ALA A 439 -4.53 5.13 -15.27
N SER A 440 -5.51 6.00 -15.54
CA SER A 440 -5.53 6.84 -16.75
C SER A 440 -4.36 7.83 -16.77
N GLU A 441 -4.11 8.50 -15.64
CA GLU A 441 -2.99 9.43 -15.47
C GLU A 441 -1.63 8.70 -15.60
N ALA A 442 -1.52 7.46 -15.13
CA ALA A 442 -0.32 6.65 -15.31
C ALA A 442 -0.06 6.32 -16.79
N MET A 443 -1.09 5.94 -17.55
CA MET A 443 -0.98 5.70 -19.00
C MET A 443 -0.60 6.99 -19.76
N GLU A 444 -1.22 8.11 -19.38
CA GLU A 444 -0.94 9.42 -20.00
C GLU A 444 0.48 9.91 -19.69
N ASN A 445 0.96 9.69 -18.45
CA ASN A 445 2.33 10.02 -18.07
C ASN A 445 3.35 9.15 -18.81
N ALA A 446 3.05 7.87 -19.04
CA ALA A 446 3.88 7.03 -19.89
C ALA A 446 3.96 7.60 -21.32
N HIS A 447 2.82 7.96 -21.93
CA HIS A 447 2.78 8.53 -23.27
C HIS A 447 3.55 9.84 -23.39
N ARG A 448 3.32 10.78 -22.47
CA ARG A 448 3.92 12.13 -22.53
C ARG A 448 5.40 12.18 -22.16
N HIS A 449 5.86 11.28 -21.30
CA HIS A 449 7.18 11.43 -20.65
C HIS A 449 8.13 10.25 -20.83
N ALA A 450 7.63 9.03 -21.05
CA ALA A 450 8.49 7.84 -21.03
C ALA A 450 8.96 7.38 -22.43
N GLY A 451 8.29 7.84 -23.50
CA GLY A 451 8.51 7.34 -24.86
C GLY A 451 8.47 5.81 -24.98
N PRO A 452 7.47 5.12 -24.40
CA PRO A 452 7.46 3.65 -24.36
C PRO A 452 7.09 3.07 -25.73
N THR A 453 7.42 1.79 -25.92
CA THR A 453 6.93 1.02 -27.09
C THR A 453 5.59 0.35 -26.80
N ARG A 454 5.28 0.12 -25.51
CA ARG A 454 4.01 -0.46 -25.06
C ARG A 454 3.67 -0.07 -23.63
N VAL A 455 2.39 -0.18 -23.30
CA VAL A 455 1.88 -0.09 -21.92
C VAL A 455 1.11 -1.36 -21.59
N ASP A 456 1.45 -2.00 -20.47
CA ASP A 456 0.74 -3.15 -19.91
C ASP A 456 -0.10 -2.70 -18.71
N VAL A 457 -1.42 -2.85 -18.78
CA VAL A 457 -2.33 -2.63 -17.66
C VAL A 457 -2.76 -3.97 -17.10
N ARG A 458 -2.56 -4.20 -15.80
CA ARG A 458 -2.94 -5.43 -15.11
C ARG A 458 -3.81 -5.11 -13.92
N ALA A 459 -4.89 -5.86 -13.72
CA ALA A 459 -5.73 -5.67 -12.55
C ALA A 459 -6.36 -6.98 -12.07
N GLY A 460 -6.63 -7.05 -10.77
CA GLY A 460 -7.49 -8.08 -10.17
C GLY A 460 -7.13 -8.40 -8.73
N VAL A 461 -7.67 -9.50 -8.21
CA VAL A 461 -7.58 -9.85 -6.79
C VAL A 461 -6.37 -10.72 -6.52
N HIS A 462 -5.45 -10.22 -5.68
CA HIS A 462 -4.26 -10.95 -5.23
C HIS A 462 -4.33 -11.13 -3.71
N GLY A 463 -4.84 -12.27 -3.25
CA GLY A 463 -5.20 -12.49 -1.84
C GLY A 463 -6.31 -11.52 -1.41
N ASP A 464 -6.07 -10.75 -0.34
CA ASP A 464 -7.05 -9.80 0.21
C ASP A 464 -6.95 -8.38 -0.39
N LEU A 465 -6.25 -8.22 -1.51
CA LEU A 465 -5.98 -6.93 -2.13
C LEU A 465 -6.52 -6.86 -3.56
N LEU A 466 -7.26 -5.81 -3.90
CA LEU A 466 -7.44 -5.38 -5.27
C LEU A 466 -6.15 -4.69 -5.72
N ARG A 467 -5.45 -5.28 -6.69
CA ARG A 467 -4.23 -4.72 -7.27
C ARG A 467 -4.50 -4.19 -8.67
N ILE A 468 -4.05 -2.98 -8.96
CA ILE A 468 -4.00 -2.41 -10.31
C ILE A 468 -2.56 -2.03 -10.59
N SER A 469 -2.04 -2.34 -11.77
CA SER A 469 -0.65 -2.05 -12.16
C SER A 469 -0.63 -1.55 -13.59
N VAL A 470 -0.04 -0.37 -13.80
CA VAL A 470 0.23 0.19 -15.12
C VAL A 470 1.74 0.21 -15.29
N TYR A 471 2.23 -0.56 -16.25
CA TYR A 471 3.65 -0.68 -16.57
C TYR A 471 3.93 -0.15 -17.97
N ASP A 472 4.92 0.73 -18.09
CA ASP A 472 5.50 1.14 -19.36
C ASP A 472 6.93 0.62 -19.48
N ASP A 473 7.39 0.37 -20.72
CA ASP A 473 8.75 -0.11 -20.99
C ASP A 473 9.73 1.01 -21.44
N GLY A 474 9.39 2.26 -21.12
CA GLY A 474 10.11 3.46 -21.52
C GLY A 474 11.35 3.75 -20.68
N CYS A 475 11.73 5.03 -20.60
CA CYS A 475 12.99 5.46 -19.97
C CYS A 475 13.03 5.30 -18.44
N GLY A 476 11.87 5.16 -17.79
CA GLY A 476 11.75 5.06 -16.34
C GLY A 476 11.94 6.41 -15.62
N LEU A 477 11.76 6.40 -14.30
CA LEU A 477 12.00 7.58 -13.46
C LEU A 477 13.50 7.92 -13.33
N PRO A 478 13.85 9.22 -13.28
CA PRO A 478 15.21 9.67 -12.97
C PRO A 478 15.71 9.12 -11.62
N PRO A 479 17.02 8.84 -11.48
CA PRO A 479 17.58 8.37 -10.22
C PRO A 479 17.47 9.45 -9.13
N GLY A 480 17.07 9.04 -7.93
CA GLY A 480 16.96 9.92 -6.76
C GLY A 480 15.69 10.76 -6.68
N THR A 481 14.72 10.58 -7.60
CA THR A 481 13.44 11.28 -7.54
C THR A 481 12.71 11.03 -6.22
N THR A 482 12.47 12.10 -5.46
CA THR A 482 11.63 12.09 -4.25
C THR A 482 10.33 12.86 -4.46
N LEU A 483 9.32 12.56 -3.63
CA LEU A 483 8.03 13.27 -3.68
C LEU A 483 8.18 14.78 -3.40
N GLU A 484 9.11 15.17 -2.52
CA GLU A 484 9.39 16.57 -2.23
C GLU A 484 10.01 17.30 -3.43
N GLN A 485 10.93 16.65 -4.15
CA GLN A 485 11.51 17.21 -5.36
C GLN A 485 10.45 17.39 -6.45
N LEU A 486 9.56 16.40 -6.61
CA LEU A 486 8.44 16.48 -7.57
C LEU A 486 7.47 17.61 -7.22
N ARG A 487 7.17 17.82 -5.93
CA ARG A 487 6.35 18.96 -5.48
C ARG A 487 7.01 20.30 -5.81
N ARG A 488 8.31 20.46 -5.50
CA ARG A 488 9.04 21.70 -5.79
C ARG A 488 9.21 21.96 -7.30
N ALA A 489 9.29 20.90 -8.10
CA ALA A 489 9.42 20.98 -9.55
C ALA A 489 8.08 21.12 -10.29
N GLY A 490 6.94 21.17 -9.58
CA GLY A 490 5.61 21.35 -10.20
C GLY A 490 5.09 20.12 -10.95
N HIS A 491 5.59 18.91 -10.65
CA HIS A 491 5.07 17.67 -11.23
C HIS A 491 3.79 17.22 -10.52
N PHE A 492 2.69 17.96 -10.74
CA PHE A 492 1.41 17.75 -10.07
C PHE A 492 0.73 16.41 -10.40
N GLY A 493 1.05 15.77 -11.53
CA GLY A 493 0.46 14.48 -11.92
C GLY A 493 0.77 13.35 -10.93
N LEU A 494 2.05 13.17 -10.59
CA LEU A 494 2.49 12.13 -9.63
C LEU A 494 2.01 12.41 -8.20
N VAL A 495 2.06 13.68 -7.78
CA VAL A 495 1.58 14.13 -6.46
C VAL A 495 0.08 13.90 -6.33
N GLY A 496 -0.69 14.27 -7.36
CA GLY A 496 -2.13 14.05 -7.40
C GLY A 496 -2.49 12.56 -7.39
N MET A 497 -1.71 11.69 -8.05
CA MET A 497 -1.93 10.24 -7.96
C MET A 497 -1.73 9.71 -6.54
N VAL A 498 -0.73 10.22 -5.82
CA VAL A 498 -0.47 9.87 -4.41
C VAL A 498 -1.60 10.32 -3.50
N GLU A 499 -2.07 11.55 -3.66
CA GLU A 499 -3.15 12.13 -2.86
C GLU A 499 -4.48 11.42 -3.13
N ARG A 500 -4.80 11.12 -4.40
CA ARG A 500 -6.00 10.35 -4.77
C ARG A 500 -5.97 8.94 -4.18
N ALA A 501 -4.84 8.24 -4.26
CA ALA A 501 -4.71 6.91 -3.67
C ALA A 501 -4.98 6.94 -2.15
N ALA A 502 -4.36 7.90 -1.45
CA ALA A 502 -4.54 8.08 -0.02
C ALA A 502 -6.01 8.40 0.35
N SER A 503 -6.70 9.22 -0.46
CA SER A 503 -8.09 9.61 -0.21
C SER A 503 -9.08 8.44 -0.20
N VAL A 504 -8.74 7.32 -0.85
CA VAL A 504 -9.58 6.12 -0.92
C VAL A 504 -8.98 4.94 -0.16
N GLY A 505 -7.97 5.17 0.68
CA GLY A 505 -7.35 4.10 1.47
C GLY A 505 -6.50 3.12 0.65
N ALA A 506 -6.16 3.47 -0.59
CA ALA A 506 -5.28 2.69 -1.44
C ALA A 506 -3.82 3.06 -1.18
N ARG A 507 -2.93 2.07 -1.28
CA ARG A 507 -1.49 2.30 -1.35
C ARG A 507 -1.07 2.43 -2.80
N ILE A 508 -0.11 3.32 -3.06
CA ILE A 508 0.49 3.48 -4.38
C ILE A 508 2.00 3.33 -4.29
N ARG A 509 2.57 2.60 -5.23
CA ARG A 509 4.02 2.50 -5.47
C ARG A 509 4.31 2.91 -6.89
N ILE A 510 5.30 3.78 -7.07
CA ILE A 510 5.74 4.27 -8.37
C ILE A 510 7.25 4.05 -8.44
N GLY A 511 7.70 3.26 -9.39
CA GLY A 511 9.12 2.93 -9.52
C GLY A 511 9.33 1.93 -10.65
N ARG A 512 10.49 1.26 -10.71
CA ARG A 512 10.71 0.20 -11.73
C ARG A 512 10.03 -1.13 -11.39
N GLY A 513 9.57 -1.28 -10.16
CA GLY A 513 8.99 -2.53 -9.66
C GLY A 513 9.98 -3.70 -9.80
N GLY A 514 9.48 -4.84 -10.28
CA GLY A 514 10.30 -6.02 -10.58
C GLY A 514 10.95 -6.01 -11.98
N HIS A 515 10.82 -4.91 -12.73
CA HIS A 515 11.23 -4.84 -14.12
C HIS A 515 12.66 -4.28 -14.28
N PRO A 516 13.40 -4.70 -15.33
CA PRO A 516 14.75 -4.22 -15.57
C PRO A 516 14.79 -2.74 -16.01
N LYS A 517 13.72 -2.26 -16.68
CA LYS A 517 13.57 -0.90 -17.21
C LYS A 517 12.09 -0.45 -17.17
N GLY A 518 11.86 0.84 -17.41
CA GLY A 518 10.51 1.43 -17.46
C GLY A 518 10.00 1.92 -16.12
N THR A 519 8.70 2.22 -16.04
CA THR A 519 8.01 2.59 -14.80
C THR A 519 6.80 1.70 -14.60
N GLU A 520 6.57 1.31 -13.35
CA GLU A 520 5.37 0.65 -12.86
C GLU A 520 4.70 1.55 -11.83
N VAL A 521 3.43 1.89 -12.07
CA VAL A 521 2.52 2.47 -11.09
C VAL A 521 1.63 1.34 -10.57
N ARG A 522 1.80 0.96 -9.31
CA ARG A 522 1.06 -0.12 -8.65
C ARG A 522 0.18 0.43 -7.54
N LEU A 523 -1.11 0.21 -7.65
CA LEU A 523 -2.13 0.47 -6.63
C LEU A 523 -2.54 -0.81 -5.91
N GLU A 524 -2.72 -0.73 -4.60
CA GLU A 524 -3.25 -1.82 -3.76
C GLU A 524 -4.32 -1.28 -2.81
N LEU A 525 -5.54 -1.80 -2.94
CA LEU A 525 -6.67 -1.49 -2.04
C LEU A 525 -7.07 -2.76 -1.28
N PRO A 526 -7.12 -2.75 0.06
CA PRO A 526 -7.63 -3.89 0.83
C PRO A 526 -9.09 -4.18 0.50
N LEU A 527 -9.42 -5.42 0.12
CA LEU A 527 -10.80 -5.83 -0.20
C LEU A 527 -11.73 -5.73 1.01
N ALA A 528 -11.19 -5.99 2.20
CA ALA A 528 -11.90 -5.77 3.44
C ALA A 528 -12.36 -4.32 3.61
N ALA A 529 -11.74 -3.34 2.93
CA ALA A 529 -12.19 -1.95 2.93
C ALA A 529 -13.48 -1.71 2.13
N LEU A 530 -13.80 -2.61 1.20
CA LEU A 530 -14.97 -2.54 0.33
C LEU A 530 -16.19 -3.26 0.91
N THR A 531 -15.99 -4.17 1.85
CA THR A 531 -17.07 -4.96 2.47
C THR A 531 -17.67 -4.19 3.64
N ALA A 532 -18.98 -3.88 3.57
CA ALA A 532 -19.72 -3.40 4.73
C ALA A 532 -19.69 -4.46 5.85
N PRO A 533 -19.71 -4.06 7.14
CA PRO A 533 -19.82 -5.02 8.22
C PRO A 533 -21.06 -5.87 8.00
N HIS A 534 -20.89 -7.19 7.96
CA HIS A 534 -22.00 -8.10 8.16
C HIS A 534 -22.48 -7.83 9.58
N GLY A 535 -23.65 -7.20 9.71
CA GLY A 535 -24.31 -6.94 10.98
C GLY A 535 -24.72 -8.22 11.68
#